data_AF-A0A318MNQ5-F1
#
_entry.id   AF-A0A318MNQ5-F1
#
_cell.length_a   1.000
_cell.length_b   1.000
_cell.length_c   1.000
_cell.angle_alpha   90.00
_cell.angle_beta   90.00
_cell.angle_gamma   90.00
#
_symmetry.space_group_name_H-M   'P 1'
#
loop_
_entity.id
_entity.type
_entity.pdbx_description
1 polymer ?
#
loop_
_entity_poly.entity_id
_entity_poly.type
_entity_poly.pdbx_seq_one_letter_code
_entity_poly.pdbx_strand_id
1 'polypeptide(L)'
;MIKRLSIGLMLIMALYLSFFDIYPYEEKIQRLYDKNNPSGNKAICLIVGNISKSMYPYTIHYMEGEFQPLSPKTQEAHLNRLTNENLHLFSQFGLFTEEQVARTWGKPIYRYNLTNLGRQYLDDFNNQTNFCFGRIVVNSANIIEDVLNSDNGNKERKVYITYYVKNVPDWMKDPTVYKRFGYPKEVTTEGLIDGIHRYRILSKRKLESIEGVSLTYKWASSS
;
A
#
# COMPACT_ATOMS: atom_id res chain seq x y z
N MET A 1 9.49 -52.08 34.22
CA MET A 1 8.55 -50.95 34.37
C MET A 1 9.09 -49.62 33.85
N ILE A 2 10.39 -49.31 34.02
CA ILE A 2 11.01 -48.03 33.64
C ILE A 2 10.98 -47.73 32.12
N LYS A 3 11.14 -48.74 31.24
CA LYS A 3 11.11 -48.55 29.77
C LYS A 3 9.75 -48.16 29.17
N ARG A 4 8.62 -48.56 29.80
CA ARG A 4 7.27 -48.21 29.30
C ARG A 4 6.88 -46.78 29.67
N LEU A 5 7.38 -46.29 30.81
CA LEU A 5 7.13 -44.92 31.28
C LEU A 5 7.85 -43.88 30.39
N SER A 6 9.07 -44.17 29.94
CA SER A 6 9.84 -43.29 29.05
C SER A 6 9.33 -43.23 27.62
N ILE A 7 8.76 -44.32 27.09
CA ILE A 7 8.06 -44.32 25.78
C ILE A 7 6.76 -43.51 25.86
N GLY A 8 5.99 -43.66 26.94
CA GLY A 8 4.78 -42.86 27.17
C GLY A 8 5.07 -41.37 27.27
N LEU A 9 6.12 -40.98 28.00
CA LEU A 9 6.54 -39.58 28.12
C LEU A 9 6.99 -38.97 26.78
N MET A 10 7.73 -39.73 25.96
CA MET A 10 8.15 -39.26 24.62
C MET A 10 6.98 -39.13 23.65
N LEU A 11 5.97 -40.01 23.72
CA LEU A 11 4.75 -39.91 22.92
C LEU A 11 3.90 -38.69 23.30
N ILE A 12 3.78 -38.41 24.60
CA ILE A 12 3.08 -37.22 25.10
C ILE A 12 3.83 -35.96 24.68
N MET A 13 5.16 -35.94 24.78
CA MET A 13 5.99 -34.79 24.37
C MET A 13 5.95 -34.56 22.84
N ALA A 14 5.92 -35.64 22.04
CA ALA A 14 5.74 -35.56 20.58
C ALA A 14 4.33 -35.06 20.19
N LEU A 15 3.29 -35.44 20.94
CA LEU A 15 1.94 -34.91 20.80
C LEU A 15 1.87 -33.43 21.19
N TYR A 16 2.51 -33.01 22.29
CA TYR A 16 2.60 -31.60 22.68
C TYR A 16 3.34 -30.74 21.64
N LEU A 17 4.43 -31.25 21.05
CA LEU A 17 5.16 -30.57 19.97
C LEU A 17 4.35 -30.47 18.67
N SER A 18 3.32 -31.31 18.49
CA SER A 18 2.42 -31.24 17.32
C SER A 18 1.32 -30.17 17.44
N PHE A 19 1.13 -29.58 18.63
CA PHE A 19 0.18 -28.50 18.88
C PHE A 19 0.77 -27.09 18.73
N PHE A 20 2.09 -26.95 18.72
CA PHE A 20 2.73 -25.67 18.41
C PHE A 20 2.91 -25.54 16.90
N ASP A 21 2.30 -24.53 16.30
CA ASP A 21 2.56 -24.18 14.91
C ASP A 21 3.97 -23.56 14.80
N ILE A 22 4.98 -24.37 14.47
CA ILE A 22 6.39 -23.96 14.32
C ILE A 22 6.60 -23.29 12.94
N TYR A 23 5.54 -22.91 12.22
CA TYR A 23 5.68 -22.27 10.93
C TYR A 23 6.29 -20.87 11.10
N PRO A 24 7.39 -20.53 10.40
CA PRO A 24 8.10 -19.26 10.59
C PRO A 24 7.40 -18.12 9.84
N TYR A 25 6.24 -17.68 10.34
CA TYR A 25 5.39 -16.69 9.67
C TYR A 25 6.11 -15.36 9.46
N GLU A 26 6.69 -14.78 10.51
CA GLU A 26 7.37 -13.48 10.44
C GLU A 26 8.43 -13.45 9.34
N GLU A 27 9.34 -14.43 9.37
CA GLU A 27 10.42 -14.54 8.39
C GLU A 27 9.88 -14.75 6.96
N LYS A 28 8.87 -15.61 6.79
CA LYS A 28 8.32 -15.88 5.45
C LYS A 28 7.53 -14.71 4.88
N ILE A 29 6.76 -14.01 5.71
CA ILE A 29 6.04 -12.80 5.32
C ILE A 29 7.05 -11.70 4.97
N GLN A 30 8.07 -11.48 5.82
CA GLN A 30 9.11 -10.49 5.57
C GLN A 30 9.84 -10.76 4.25
N ARG A 31 10.28 -12.01 4.02
CA ARG A 31 10.97 -12.40 2.78
C ARG A 31 10.09 -12.17 1.54
N LEU A 32 8.79 -12.41 1.64
CA LEU A 32 7.86 -12.16 0.55
C LEU A 32 7.72 -10.66 0.27
N TYR A 33 7.58 -9.84 1.32
CA TYR A 33 7.51 -8.38 1.18
C TYR A 33 8.80 -7.80 0.59
N ASP A 34 9.96 -8.25 1.05
CA ASP A 34 11.25 -7.83 0.50
C ASP A 34 11.43 -8.29 -0.96
N LYS A 35 10.96 -9.49 -1.31
CA LYS A 35 10.99 -9.98 -2.69
C LYS A 35 10.12 -9.13 -3.62
N ASN A 36 8.95 -8.68 -3.15
CA ASN A 36 8.05 -7.84 -3.92
C ASN A 36 8.46 -6.35 -3.93
N ASN A 37 9.34 -5.95 -3.00
CA ASN A 37 9.89 -4.60 -2.88
C ASN A 37 11.42 -4.65 -2.76
N PRO A 38 12.14 -5.09 -3.81
CA PRO A 38 13.58 -5.33 -3.76
C PRO A 38 14.40 -4.05 -3.54
N SER A 39 13.87 -2.87 -3.92
CA SER A 39 14.50 -1.59 -3.64
C SER A 39 14.23 -1.07 -2.23
N GLY A 40 13.32 -1.71 -1.47
CA GLY A 40 12.90 -1.25 -0.16
C GLY A 40 12.20 0.11 -0.16
N ASN A 41 11.65 0.52 -1.31
CA ASN A 41 11.06 1.84 -1.53
C ASN A 41 9.73 1.77 -2.29
N LYS A 42 8.96 0.69 -2.17
CA LYS A 42 7.66 0.48 -2.83
C LYS A 42 6.61 -0.15 -1.91
N ALA A 43 6.66 0.14 -0.61
CA ALA A 43 5.71 -0.40 0.35
C ALA A 43 4.39 0.37 0.36
N ILE A 44 4.47 1.70 0.36
CA ILE A 44 3.34 2.61 0.38
C ILE A 44 3.27 3.29 -0.97
N CYS A 45 2.07 3.47 -1.52
CA CYS A 45 1.86 4.16 -2.78
C CYS A 45 0.76 5.21 -2.63
N LEU A 46 1.05 6.44 -3.05
CA LEU A 46 0.05 7.50 -3.20
C LEU A 46 -0.36 7.62 -4.67
N ILE A 47 -1.65 7.51 -4.94
CA ILE A 47 -2.18 7.61 -6.31
C ILE A 47 -2.27 9.08 -6.71
N VAL A 48 -1.46 9.50 -7.69
CA VAL A 48 -1.48 10.89 -8.21
C VAL A 48 -2.69 11.11 -9.11
N GLY A 49 -3.08 10.09 -9.88
CA GLY A 49 -4.18 10.16 -10.84
C GLY A 49 -3.87 9.32 -12.07
N ASN A 50 -4.79 9.33 -13.04
CA ASN A 50 -4.53 8.74 -14.35
C ASN A 50 -3.87 9.79 -15.26
N ILE A 51 -2.56 10.00 -15.08
CA ILE A 51 -1.80 10.87 -15.95
C ILE A 51 -1.21 9.99 -17.05
N SER A 52 -1.86 9.99 -18.21
CA SER A 52 -1.33 9.23 -19.33
C SER A 52 -0.03 9.87 -19.86
N LYS A 53 0.79 9.08 -20.57
CA LYS A 53 1.99 9.61 -21.23
C LYS A 53 1.69 10.73 -22.23
N SER A 54 0.47 10.78 -22.79
CA SER A 54 0.04 11.84 -23.71
C SER A 54 -0.45 13.10 -22.99
N MET A 55 -0.77 12.99 -21.69
CA MET A 55 -1.14 14.13 -20.84
C MET A 55 0.09 14.79 -20.23
N TYR A 56 1.20 14.06 -20.06
CA TYR A 56 2.50 14.68 -19.80
C TYR A 56 2.97 15.47 -21.03
N PRO A 57 3.52 16.70 -20.85
CA PRO A 57 3.85 17.37 -19.58
C PRO A 57 2.83 18.43 -19.11
N TYR A 58 1.52 18.32 -19.34
CA TYR A 58 0.58 19.42 -19.06
C TYR A 58 -0.39 19.14 -17.90
N THR A 59 -0.93 20.20 -17.28
CA THR A 59 -2.18 20.12 -16.51
C THR A 59 -3.25 19.49 -17.38
N ILE A 60 -4.15 18.75 -16.76
CA ILE A 60 -5.39 18.42 -17.43
C ILE A 60 -6.24 19.71 -17.47
N HIS A 61 -6.84 20.03 -18.61
CA HIS A 61 -7.50 21.34 -18.82
C HIS A 61 -8.61 21.60 -17.79
N TYR A 62 -8.94 22.87 -17.53
CA TYR A 62 -10.16 23.21 -16.79
C TYR A 62 -11.37 22.58 -17.48
N MET A 63 -12.23 21.91 -16.71
CA MET A 63 -13.44 21.29 -17.21
C MET A 63 -14.65 21.88 -16.50
N GLU A 64 -15.65 22.30 -17.29
CA GLU A 64 -16.92 22.74 -16.72
C GLU A 64 -17.56 21.59 -15.93
N GLY A 65 -18.06 21.91 -14.73
CA GLY A 65 -18.65 20.91 -13.84
C GLY A 65 -17.68 20.27 -12.84
N GLU A 66 -16.40 20.67 -12.78
CA GLU A 66 -15.43 20.08 -11.86
C GLU A 66 -15.72 20.31 -10.36
N PHE A 67 -16.51 21.33 -10.06
CA PHE A 67 -17.01 21.67 -8.71
C PHE A 67 -18.50 21.30 -8.51
N GLN A 68 -19.16 20.73 -9.51
CA GLN A 68 -20.52 20.24 -9.38
C GLN A 68 -20.54 18.89 -8.63
N PRO A 69 -21.69 18.49 -8.05
CA PRO A 69 -21.83 17.19 -7.41
C PRO A 69 -21.41 16.04 -8.34
N LEU A 70 -20.81 15.00 -7.76
CA LEU A 70 -20.34 13.84 -8.52
C LEU A 70 -21.53 13.12 -9.18
N SER A 71 -21.49 13.01 -10.49
CA SER A 71 -22.47 12.32 -11.33
C SER A 71 -21.76 11.74 -12.55
N PRO A 72 -22.38 10.81 -13.30
CA PRO A 72 -21.80 10.33 -14.56
C PRO A 72 -21.43 11.45 -15.55
N LYS A 73 -22.13 12.60 -15.51
CA LYS A 73 -21.87 13.76 -16.37
C LYS A 73 -20.70 14.63 -15.90
N THR A 74 -20.41 14.62 -14.60
CA THR A 74 -19.40 15.49 -13.95
C THR A 74 -18.18 14.71 -13.48
N GLN A 75 -18.21 13.37 -13.60
CA GLN A 75 -17.15 12.48 -13.12
C GLN A 75 -15.79 12.80 -13.73
N GLU A 76 -15.73 13.03 -15.05
CA GLU A 76 -14.48 13.36 -15.73
C GLU A 76 -13.90 14.69 -15.22
N ALA A 77 -14.73 15.73 -15.16
CA ALA A 77 -14.34 17.04 -14.64
C ALA A 77 -13.90 16.97 -13.16
N HIS A 78 -14.56 16.14 -12.35
CA HIS A 78 -14.19 15.92 -10.96
C HIS A 78 -12.82 15.24 -10.82
N LEU A 79 -12.57 14.16 -11.57
CA LEU A 79 -11.29 13.45 -11.56
C LEU A 79 -10.14 14.30 -12.12
N ASN A 80 -10.44 15.14 -13.12
CA ASN A 80 -9.56 16.14 -13.68
C ASN A 80 -9.07 17.11 -12.60
N ARG A 81 -9.99 17.73 -11.84
CA ARG A 81 -9.66 18.63 -10.74
C ARG A 81 -8.79 17.95 -9.68
N LEU A 82 -9.16 16.75 -9.24
CA LEU A 82 -8.41 16.01 -8.23
C LEU A 82 -6.97 15.71 -8.67
N THR A 83 -6.79 15.36 -9.94
CA THR A 83 -5.46 15.11 -10.51
C THR A 83 -4.66 16.41 -10.60
N ASN A 84 -5.26 17.52 -11.01
CA ASN A 84 -4.61 18.84 -11.02
C ASN A 84 -4.17 19.29 -9.64
N GLU A 85 -5.00 19.11 -8.63
CA GLU A 85 -4.66 19.40 -7.24
C GLU A 85 -3.52 18.49 -6.71
N ASN A 86 -3.49 17.22 -7.11
CA ASN A 86 -2.40 16.30 -6.77
C ASN A 86 -1.09 16.75 -7.43
N LEU A 87 -1.12 17.11 -8.71
CA LEU A 87 0.04 17.63 -9.44
C LEU A 87 0.62 18.88 -8.76
N HIS A 88 -0.25 19.82 -8.37
CA HIS A 88 0.15 21.01 -7.62
C HIS A 88 0.75 20.65 -6.25
N LEU A 89 0.09 19.78 -5.47
CA LEU A 89 0.62 19.36 -4.17
C LEU A 89 2.04 18.75 -4.32
N PHE A 90 2.21 17.84 -5.26
CA PHE A 90 3.49 17.16 -5.45
C PHE A 90 4.58 18.06 -6.07
N SER A 91 4.21 19.16 -6.74
CA SER A 91 5.17 20.16 -7.19
C SER A 91 5.76 20.95 -6.00
N GLN A 92 4.97 21.22 -4.96
CA GLN A 92 5.44 21.86 -3.72
C GLN A 92 6.53 21.06 -3.00
N PHE A 93 6.54 19.74 -3.16
CA PHE A 93 7.57 18.83 -2.63
C PHE A 93 8.71 18.54 -3.63
N GLY A 94 8.72 19.23 -4.77
CA GLY A 94 9.76 19.07 -5.79
C GLY A 94 9.70 17.73 -6.54
N LEU A 95 8.60 16.97 -6.47
CA LEU A 95 8.41 15.77 -7.28
C LEU A 95 8.04 16.13 -8.74
N PHE A 96 7.39 17.28 -8.91
CA PHE A 96 7.15 17.93 -10.20
C PHE A 96 7.74 19.33 -10.25
N THR A 97 8.12 19.79 -11.43
CA THR A 97 8.16 21.23 -11.72
C THR A 97 6.75 21.71 -12.03
N GLU A 98 6.44 22.97 -11.76
CA GLU A 98 5.19 23.61 -12.16
C GLU A 98 5.52 24.93 -12.88
N GLU A 99 5.12 25.04 -14.14
CA GLU A 99 5.38 26.22 -14.99
C GLU A 99 4.06 26.70 -15.59
N GLN A 100 3.67 27.95 -15.37
CA GLN A 100 2.51 28.51 -16.07
C GLN A 100 2.87 28.78 -17.54
N VAL A 101 2.22 28.10 -18.47
CA VAL A 101 2.53 28.18 -19.90
C VAL A 101 1.47 28.91 -20.73
N ALA A 102 0.24 29.02 -20.23
CA ALA A 102 -0.84 29.71 -20.93
C ALA A 102 -1.96 30.16 -19.99
N ARG A 103 -2.99 30.79 -20.57
CA ARG A 103 -4.30 31.01 -19.95
C ARG A 103 -5.40 30.61 -20.93
N THR A 104 -6.43 29.92 -20.44
CA THR A 104 -7.66 29.61 -21.19
C THR A 104 -8.87 30.00 -20.36
N TRP A 105 -9.87 30.67 -20.96
CA TRP A 105 -11.06 31.18 -20.26
C TRP A 105 -10.74 31.91 -18.94
N GLY A 106 -9.66 32.70 -18.94
CA GLY A 106 -9.18 33.43 -17.75
C GLY A 106 -8.45 32.58 -16.69
N LYS A 107 -8.41 31.25 -16.84
CA LYS A 107 -7.73 30.31 -15.93
C LYS A 107 -6.32 29.97 -16.41
N PRO A 108 -5.32 29.85 -15.51
CA PRO A 108 -3.96 29.45 -15.88
C PRO A 108 -3.92 27.98 -16.34
N ILE A 109 -3.08 27.70 -17.33
CA ILE A 109 -2.67 26.35 -17.72
C ILE A 109 -1.22 26.18 -17.28
N TYR A 110 -0.93 25.09 -16.59
CA TYR A 110 0.42 24.76 -16.14
C TYR A 110 0.99 23.58 -16.92
N ARG A 111 2.31 23.54 -17.01
CA ARG A 111 3.11 22.42 -17.47
C ARG A 111 3.78 21.80 -16.25
N TYR A 112 3.59 20.49 -16.07
CA TYR A 112 4.26 19.70 -15.05
C TYR A 112 5.27 18.74 -15.69
N ASN A 113 6.50 18.78 -15.19
CA ASN A 113 7.52 17.81 -15.56
C ASN A 113 7.98 17.03 -14.33
N LEU A 114 8.08 15.72 -14.47
CA LEU A 114 8.63 14.87 -13.42
C LEU A 114 10.09 15.24 -13.17
N THR A 115 10.43 15.52 -11.93
CA THR A 115 11.82 15.85 -11.55
C THR A 115 12.65 14.58 -11.40
N ASN A 116 13.96 14.73 -11.18
CA ASN A 116 14.80 13.59 -10.79
C ASN A 116 14.35 12.98 -9.46
N LEU A 117 13.87 13.79 -8.50
CA LEU A 117 13.33 13.31 -7.24
C LEU A 117 12.02 12.55 -7.46
N GLY A 118 11.08 13.11 -8.23
CA GLY A 118 9.83 12.44 -8.58
C GLY A 118 10.06 11.08 -9.27
N ARG A 119 11.02 11.00 -10.18
CA ARG A 119 11.41 9.74 -10.84
C ARG A 119 11.85 8.64 -9.89
N GLN A 120 12.42 8.98 -8.73
CA GLN A 120 12.85 7.98 -7.75
C GLN A 120 11.68 7.25 -7.09
N TYR A 121 10.54 7.93 -6.96
CA TYR A 121 9.34 7.38 -6.34
C TYR A 121 8.29 6.92 -7.36
N LEU A 122 8.47 7.22 -8.64
CA LEU A 122 7.48 6.88 -9.66
C LEU A 122 7.31 5.35 -9.78
N ASP A 123 6.06 4.89 -9.71
CA ASP A 123 5.68 3.52 -10.00
C ASP A 123 4.39 3.46 -10.84
N ASP A 124 4.42 2.66 -11.91
CA ASP A 124 3.30 2.41 -12.79
C ASP A 124 2.52 1.17 -12.30
N PHE A 125 1.82 1.31 -11.18
CA PHE A 125 0.89 0.31 -10.68
C PHE A 125 -0.53 0.57 -11.18
N ASN A 126 -1.21 -0.46 -11.70
CA ASN A 126 -2.60 -0.43 -12.19
C ASN A 126 -2.90 0.63 -13.27
N ASN A 127 -1.96 0.92 -14.17
CA ASN A 127 -2.09 1.97 -15.19
C ASN A 127 -2.39 3.37 -14.61
N GLN A 128 -1.97 3.61 -13.37
CA GLN A 128 -2.06 4.91 -12.71
C GLN A 128 -0.66 5.43 -12.42
N THR A 129 -0.52 6.75 -12.35
CA THR A 129 0.71 7.38 -11.88
C THR A 129 0.72 7.33 -10.36
N ASN A 130 1.69 6.65 -9.77
CA ASN A 130 1.85 6.54 -8.33
C ASN A 130 3.21 7.04 -7.88
N PHE A 131 3.24 7.61 -6.67
CA PHE A 131 4.49 7.76 -5.93
C PHE A 131 4.55 6.74 -4.82
N CYS A 132 5.48 5.79 -4.94
CA CYS A 132 5.70 4.73 -4.00
C CYS A 132 7.03 4.88 -3.26
N PHE A 133 7.03 4.53 -1.97
CA PHE A 133 8.19 4.65 -1.08
C PHE A 133 8.08 3.67 0.08
N GLY A 134 9.16 3.60 0.85
CA GLY A 134 9.23 2.83 2.09
C GLY A 134 9.34 1.31 1.94
N ARG A 135 9.60 0.68 3.08
CA ARG A 135 9.72 -0.78 3.26
C ARG A 135 8.94 -1.23 4.48
N ILE A 136 8.07 -2.23 4.31
CA ILE A 136 7.42 -2.89 5.44
C ILE A 136 8.44 -3.74 6.19
N VAL A 137 8.49 -3.54 7.51
CA VAL A 137 9.25 -4.39 8.43
C VAL A 137 8.26 -5.04 9.39
N VAL A 138 8.09 -6.35 9.25
CA VAL A 138 7.27 -7.17 10.13
C VAL A 138 7.93 -7.19 11.51
N ASN A 139 7.15 -6.82 12.52
CA ASN A 139 7.57 -6.80 13.91
C ASN A 139 7.13 -8.07 14.64
N SER A 140 5.91 -8.54 14.39
CA SER A 140 5.43 -9.79 14.98
C SER A 140 4.34 -10.47 14.15
N ALA A 141 4.14 -11.78 14.35
CA ALA A 141 3.01 -12.55 13.80
C ALA A 141 2.39 -13.44 14.88
N ASN A 142 1.29 -12.99 15.50
CA ASN A 142 0.87 -13.51 16.81
C ASN A 142 -0.47 -14.27 16.80
N ILE A 143 -1.39 -13.89 15.91
CA ILE A 143 -2.73 -14.50 15.87
C ILE A 143 -2.88 -15.22 14.55
N ILE A 144 -3.28 -16.48 14.61
CA ILE A 144 -3.47 -17.36 13.47
C ILE A 144 -4.91 -17.84 13.49
N GLU A 145 -5.64 -17.57 12.42
CA GLU A 145 -7.04 -17.93 12.29
C GLU A 145 -7.25 -18.68 10.97
N ASP A 146 -7.68 -19.93 11.06
CA ASP A 146 -8.09 -20.71 9.88
C ASP A 146 -9.56 -20.48 9.61
N VAL A 147 -9.87 -19.95 8.42
CA VAL A 147 -11.24 -19.67 7.98
C VAL A 147 -11.57 -20.45 6.71
N LEU A 148 -12.83 -20.81 6.54
CA LEU A 148 -13.35 -21.26 5.26
C LEU A 148 -13.81 -20.03 4.49
N ASN A 149 -13.25 -19.80 3.31
CA ASN A 149 -13.75 -18.78 2.41
C ASN A 149 -15.07 -19.27 1.79
N SER A 150 -16.16 -18.55 2.09
CA SER A 150 -17.52 -18.88 1.63
C SER A 150 -17.67 -18.88 0.12
N ASP A 151 -16.85 -18.09 -0.58
CA ASP A 151 -17.06 -17.76 -1.98
C ASP A 151 -16.40 -18.78 -2.92
N ASN A 152 -15.33 -19.44 -2.46
CA ASN A 152 -14.57 -20.41 -3.26
C ASN A 152 -14.33 -21.76 -2.55
N GLY A 153 -14.80 -21.91 -1.32
CA GLY A 153 -14.66 -23.14 -0.51
C GLY A 153 -13.24 -23.44 -0.04
N ASN A 154 -12.26 -22.58 -0.32
CA ASN A 154 -10.88 -22.78 0.09
C ASN A 154 -10.72 -22.52 1.58
N LYS A 155 -9.82 -23.29 2.21
CA LYS A 155 -9.33 -22.97 3.56
C LYS A 155 -8.28 -21.88 3.44
N GLU A 156 -8.50 -20.78 4.13
CA GLU A 156 -7.55 -19.69 4.28
C GLU A 156 -6.99 -19.66 5.70
N ARG A 157 -5.74 -19.21 5.82
CA ARG A 157 -5.11 -18.89 7.08
C ARG A 157 -4.83 -17.40 7.12
N LYS A 158 -5.47 -16.70 8.04
CA LYS A 158 -5.17 -15.30 8.36
C LYS A 158 -4.09 -15.27 9.43
N VAL A 159 -3.07 -14.47 9.19
CA VAL A 159 -1.98 -14.21 10.12
C VAL A 159 -2.00 -12.73 10.43
N TYR A 160 -2.37 -12.40 11.67
CA TYR A 160 -2.36 -11.02 12.13
C TYR A 160 -0.93 -10.65 12.49
N ILE A 161 -0.45 -9.59 11.86
CA ILE A 161 0.90 -9.08 12.00
C ILE A 161 0.88 -7.68 12.61
N THR A 162 1.93 -7.37 13.35
CA THR A 162 2.31 -5.97 13.58
C THR A 162 3.50 -5.65 12.70
N TYR A 163 3.55 -4.44 12.15
CA TYR A 163 4.65 -3.99 11.30
C TYR A 163 4.84 -2.49 11.43
N TYR A 164 5.96 -1.99 10.92
CA TYR A 164 6.21 -0.57 10.77
C TYR A 164 6.85 -0.31 9.40
N VAL A 165 6.90 0.95 8.96
CA VAL A 165 7.45 1.31 7.65
C VAL A 165 8.75 2.08 7.80
N LYS A 166 9.82 1.57 7.19
CA LYS A 166 11.12 2.26 7.08
C LYS A 166 11.22 3.03 5.76
N ASN A 167 12.22 3.91 5.65
CA ASN A 167 12.54 4.69 4.44
C ASN A 167 11.39 5.58 3.96
N VAL A 168 10.65 6.16 4.90
CA VAL A 168 9.59 7.13 4.58
C VAL A 168 10.23 8.50 4.33
N PRO A 169 10.00 9.11 3.15
CA PRO A 169 10.60 10.39 2.81
C PRO A 169 9.98 11.54 3.62
N ASP A 170 10.74 12.62 3.85
CA ASP A 170 10.28 13.70 4.74
C ASP A 170 9.02 14.41 4.26
N TRP A 171 8.82 14.52 2.94
CA TRP A 171 7.61 15.13 2.36
C TRP A 171 6.33 14.37 2.74
N MET A 172 6.41 13.06 3.05
CA MET A 172 5.26 12.28 3.52
C MET A 172 4.84 12.61 4.95
N LYS A 173 5.74 13.19 5.74
CA LYS A 173 5.45 13.61 7.11
C LYS A 173 4.66 14.92 7.15
N ASP A 174 4.53 15.61 6.00
CA ASP A 174 3.79 16.85 5.91
C ASP A 174 2.28 16.61 6.16
N PRO A 175 1.64 17.36 7.08
CA PRO A 175 0.22 17.19 7.37
C PRO A 175 -0.71 17.36 6.17
N THR A 176 -0.33 18.14 5.17
CA THR A 176 -1.12 18.32 3.94
C THR A 176 -1.25 17.03 3.14
N VAL A 177 -0.20 16.22 3.10
CA VAL A 177 -0.18 14.92 2.41
C VAL A 177 -1.03 13.92 3.19
N TYR A 178 -0.82 13.83 4.51
CA TYR A 178 -1.59 12.94 5.39
C TYR A 178 -3.10 13.22 5.29
N LYS A 179 -3.51 14.49 5.39
CA LYS A 179 -4.93 14.87 5.31
C LYS A 179 -5.53 14.54 3.95
N ARG A 180 -4.76 14.73 2.87
CA ARG A 180 -5.25 14.50 1.52
C ARG A 180 -5.40 13.02 1.20
N PHE A 181 -4.52 12.15 1.69
CA PHE A 181 -4.53 10.71 1.36
C PHE A 181 -5.08 9.81 2.48
N GLY A 182 -5.34 10.35 3.67
CA GLY A 182 -6.05 9.67 4.74
C GLY A 182 -5.31 8.46 5.34
N TYR A 183 -3.98 8.40 5.26
CA TYR A 183 -3.20 7.32 5.87
C TYR A 183 -2.98 7.55 7.37
N PRO A 184 -2.84 6.48 8.18
CA PRO A 184 -2.51 6.59 9.61
C PRO A 184 -1.18 7.31 9.82
N LYS A 185 -1.06 8.12 10.88
CA LYS A 185 0.16 8.89 11.17
C LYS A 185 1.36 7.98 11.41
N GLU A 186 1.10 6.82 12.01
CA GLU A 186 2.04 5.75 12.38
C GLU A 186 2.85 5.27 11.17
N VAL A 187 2.26 5.36 9.97
CA VAL A 187 2.90 5.06 8.67
C VAL A 187 4.18 5.88 8.48
N THR A 188 4.22 7.10 9.02
CA THR A 188 5.32 8.06 8.80
C THR A 188 6.25 8.25 10.00
N THR A 189 5.91 7.64 11.14
CA THR A 189 6.63 7.81 12.41
C THR A 189 7.31 6.53 12.89
N GLU A 190 7.47 5.53 12.02
CA GLU A 190 7.90 4.16 12.39
C GLU A 190 7.06 3.55 13.53
N GLY A 191 5.79 3.98 13.65
CA GLY A 191 4.86 3.42 14.62
C GLY A 191 4.46 2.00 14.22
N LEU A 192 4.09 1.19 15.21
CA LEU A 192 3.52 -0.14 14.94
C LEU A 192 2.10 0.00 14.40
N ILE A 193 1.82 -0.74 13.34
CA ILE A 193 0.54 -0.79 12.63
C ILE A 193 0.10 -2.25 12.57
N ASP A 194 -1.20 -2.47 12.74
CA ASP A 194 -1.81 -3.78 12.60
C ASP A 194 -2.08 -4.11 11.12
N GLY A 195 -1.85 -5.37 10.75
CA GLY A 195 -2.07 -5.87 9.41
C GLY A 195 -2.50 -7.32 9.41
N ILE A 196 -2.99 -7.78 8.25
CA ILE A 196 -3.37 -9.17 8.05
C ILE A 196 -2.66 -9.67 6.80
N HIS A 197 -2.00 -10.81 6.93
CA HIS A 197 -1.48 -11.59 5.80
C HIS A 197 -2.33 -12.84 5.61
N ARG A 198 -2.72 -13.14 4.37
CA ARG A 198 -3.59 -14.27 4.04
C ARG A 198 -2.86 -15.31 3.22
N TYR A 199 -3.00 -16.56 3.66
CA TYR A 199 -2.53 -17.74 2.95
C TYR A 199 -3.70 -18.61 2.52
N ARG A 200 -3.57 -19.27 1.36
CA ARG A 200 -4.32 -20.47 1.02
C ARG A 200 -3.67 -21.66 1.70
N ILE A 201 -4.45 -22.48 2.38
CA ILE A 201 -3.96 -23.71 2.99
C ILE A 201 -4.03 -24.84 1.94
N LEU A 202 -2.88 -25.24 1.42
CA LEU A 202 -2.79 -26.38 0.49
C LEU A 202 -2.63 -27.71 1.24
N SER A 203 -1.93 -27.69 2.38
CA SER A 203 -1.85 -28.80 3.34
C SER A 203 -1.35 -28.28 4.70
N LYS A 204 -1.30 -29.14 5.74
CA LYS A 204 -0.84 -28.77 7.10
C LYS A 204 0.49 -28.00 7.15
N ARG A 205 1.38 -28.17 6.17
CA ARG A 205 2.70 -27.50 6.12
C ARG A 205 2.95 -26.70 4.84
N LYS A 206 1.95 -26.62 3.96
CA LYS A 206 2.07 -25.95 2.67
C LYS A 206 1.04 -24.83 2.60
N LEU A 207 1.53 -23.61 2.71
CA LEU A 207 0.76 -22.37 2.59
C LEU A 207 1.20 -21.64 1.33
N GLU A 208 0.23 -21.10 0.60
CA GLU A 208 0.45 -20.25 -0.58
C GLU A 208 -0.03 -18.84 -0.25
N SER A 209 0.83 -17.82 -0.40
CA SER A 209 0.42 -16.44 -0.14
C SER A 209 -0.63 -16.01 -1.15
N ILE A 210 -1.74 -15.44 -0.66
CA ILE A 210 -2.80 -14.87 -1.50
C ILE A 210 -2.71 -13.35 -1.46
N GLU A 211 -2.63 -12.78 -0.26
CA GLU A 211 -2.76 -11.34 -0.04
C GLU A 211 -1.93 -10.93 1.17
N GLY A 212 -1.34 -9.73 1.10
CA GLY A 212 -0.68 -9.09 2.23
C GLY A 212 -1.24 -7.69 2.47
N VAL A 213 -0.63 -6.96 3.40
CA VAL A 213 -0.95 -5.55 3.63
C VAL A 213 -0.75 -4.77 2.33
N SER A 214 -1.82 -4.09 1.89
CA SER A 214 -1.77 -3.09 0.81
C SER A 214 -1.80 -1.70 1.44
N LEU A 215 -0.75 -0.91 1.18
CA LEU A 215 -0.65 0.50 1.62
C LEU A 215 -0.79 1.43 0.42
N THR A 216 -1.75 1.13 -0.45
CA THR A 216 -2.09 2.01 -1.57
C THR A 216 -3.19 2.97 -1.13
N TYR A 217 -2.86 4.26 -1.05
CA TYR A 217 -3.79 5.30 -0.63
C TYR A 217 -4.26 6.12 -1.83
N LYS A 218 -5.58 6.19 -1.98
CA LYS A 218 -6.23 7.18 -2.85
C LYS A 218 -6.46 8.43 -2.03
N TRP A 219 -6.46 9.58 -2.71
CA TRP A 219 -6.88 10.82 -2.07
C TRP A 219 -8.28 10.63 -1.47
N ALA A 220 -8.52 11.20 -0.31
CA ALA A 220 -9.84 11.36 0.25
C ALA A 220 -10.64 12.25 -0.73
N SER A 221 -11.75 11.74 -1.27
CA SER A 221 -12.70 12.65 -1.90
C SER A 221 -13.15 13.62 -0.81
N SER A 222 -12.92 14.91 -0.99
CA SER A 222 -13.61 15.93 -0.20
C SER A 222 -15.11 15.65 -0.38
N SER A 223 -15.72 15.08 0.66
CA SER A 223 -17.18 14.95 0.81
C SER A 223 -17.82 16.32 0.85
#